data_AF-A0A6H0TDA0-F1
#
_entry.id   AF-A0A6H0TDA0-F1
#
_cell.length_a   1.000
_cell.length_b   1.000
_cell.length_c   1.000
_cell.angle_alpha   90.00
_cell.angle_beta   90.00
_cell.angle_gamma   90.00
#
_symmetry.space_group_name_H-M   'P 1'
#
loop_
_entity.id
_entity.type
_entity.pdbx_description
1 polymer ?
#
loop_
_entity_poly.entity_id
_entity_poly.type
_entity_poly.pdbx_seq_one_letter_code
_entity_poly.pdbx_strand_id
1 'polypeptide(L)'
;MGEENQPNYTISQENWSLHRKGYDDQQRHQEKVQEAIKNNLPDLVTEESIVMSNGKDVVKIPIRSLDEYKIRYNYDKNKHVGQGNGDSKVGDVVARDGSGGQKQKGPGKGQGAGDSAGEDYYEAEVSILELEQAFFKELELPNLKRKEMDENRIEHVEFNDIRKTGLWGNIDKKRTMISAYKRNAMRGKASFHPIHQEDLKFRTWNEVLKPDSKAVVLAMMDTSGSMGIWEKYMARSFFFWMTRFLRTKYETVDIEFIAHHTEAKVVTEEEFFSKGESGGTICSSVYKKALELIDNKYSPDRYNIYPFHFSDGDNLTSDNARCVKLVEELMKKCNMFGYGEVNQYNRHSTLMSAYKNIKDENFRYYILKQKADVFHAMKSFFREEAGEKMA
;
A
#
# COMPACT_ATOMS: atom_id res chain seq x y z
N MET A 1 -4.35 43.48 64.01
CA MET A 1 -3.69 42.21 63.67
C MET A 1 -4.79 41.20 63.36
N GLY A 2 -5.02 40.73 62.16
CA GLY A 2 -4.56 41.06 60.81
C GLY A 2 -5.61 40.46 59.87
N GLU A 3 -6.12 41.26 58.92
CA GLU A 3 -7.08 40.77 57.92
C GLU A 3 -6.35 39.78 57.00
N GLU A 4 -6.84 38.55 56.95
CA GLU A 4 -6.31 37.51 56.07
C GLU A 4 -6.66 37.85 54.62
N ASN A 5 -5.61 38.14 53.87
CA ASN A 5 -5.59 38.42 52.45
C ASN A 5 -5.99 37.14 51.68
N GLN A 6 -7.29 36.93 51.43
CA GLN A 6 -7.75 35.88 50.51
C GLN A 6 -7.29 36.27 49.09
N PRO A 7 -6.51 35.44 48.39
CA PRO A 7 -6.11 35.76 47.04
C PRO A 7 -7.33 35.65 46.12
N ASN A 8 -7.72 36.75 45.48
CA ASN A 8 -8.72 36.76 44.42
C ASN A 8 -8.14 36.08 43.17
N TYR A 9 -8.22 34.76 43.10
CA TYR A 9 -8.01 34.04 41.84
C TYR A 9 -9.35 33.92 41.10
N THR A 10 -9.43 34.59 39.95
CA THR A 10 -10.47 34.31 38.96
C THR A 10 -10.07 33.05 38.20
N ILE A 11 -10.75 31.93 38.47
CA ILE A 11 -10.59 30.72 37.68
C ILE A 11 -11.41 30.91 36.39
N SER A 12 -10.75 31.27 35.28
CA SER A 12 -11.37 31.20 33.96
C SER A 12 -11.40 29.74 33.50
N GLN A 13 -12.60 29.17 33.39
CA GLN A 13 -12.79 27.91 32.68
C GLN A 13 -12.96 28.23 31.20
N GLU A 14 -11.85 28.24 30.45
CA GLU A 14 -11.94 28.24 29.00
C GLU A 14 -12.37 26.86 28.53
N ASN A 15 -13.42 26.80 27.69
CA ASN A 15 -13.86 25.55 27.12
C ASN A 15 -12.90 25.15 25.99
N TRP A 16 -11.88 24.38 26.33
CA TRP A 16 -10.85 23.88 25.41
C TRP A 16 -11.41 23.02 24.26
N SER A 17 -12.72 22.69 24.27
CA SER A 17 -13.37 22.02 23.15
C SER A 17 -13.35 22.85 21.86
N LEU A 18 -13.36 24.19 21.94
CA LEU A 18 -13.33 25.07 20.77
C LEU A 18 -11.96 25.13 20.09
N HIS A 19 -10.88 24.82 20.81
CA HIS A 19 -9.50 24.85 20.29
C HIS A 19 -9.07 23.56 19.58
N ARG A 20 -9.91 22.51 19.56
CA ARG A 20 -9.61 21.25 18.85
C ARG A 20 -9.93 21.29 17.36
N LYS A 21 -10.61 22.33 16.88
CA LYS A 21 -11.04 22.42 15.48
C LYS A 21 -9.89 22.22 14.49
N GLY A 22 -8.70 22.77 14.76
CA GLY A 22 -7.52 22.56 13.90
C GLY A 22 -7.05 21.09 13.86
N TYR A 23 -7.09 20.40 15.01
CA TYR A 23 -6.75 18.98 15.11
C TYR A 23 -7.82 18.11 14.41
N ASP A 24 -9.10 18.42 14.62
CA ASP A 24 -10.21 17.71 13.98
C ASP A 24 -10.22 17.92 12.45
N ASP A 25 -9.90 19.12 11.99
CA ASP A 25 -9.74 19.43 10.56
C ASP A 25 -8.54 18.70 9.96
N GLN A 26 -7.42 18.63 10.69
CA GLN A 26 -6.25 17.86 10.30
C GLN A 26 -6.56 16.35 10.21
N GLN A 27 -7.31 15.80 11.17
CA GLN A 27 -7.74 14.40 11.12
C GLN A 27 -8.64 14.15 9.91
N ARG A 28 -9.63 15.00 9.66
CA ARG A 28 -10.50 14.89 8.48
C ARG A 28 -9.72 15.00 7.17
N HIS A 29 -8.72 15.87 7.12
CA HIS A 29 -7.83 15.96 5.97
C HIS A 29 -7.04 14.66 5.77
N GLN A 30 -6.43 14.12 6.84
CA GLN A 30 -5.72 12.85 6.78
C GLN A 30 -6.63 11.69 6.34
N GLU A 31 -7.86 11.63 6.84
CA GLU A 31 -8.86 10.63 6.42
C GLU A 31 -9.19 10.76 4.93
N LYS A 32 -9.40 11.98 4.42
CA LYS A 32 -9.64 12.20 2.98
C LYS A 32 -8.43 11.85 2.12
N VAL A 33 -7.22 12.16 2.57
CA VAL A 33 -5.99 11.75 1.88
C VAL A 33 -5.91 10.22 1.82
N GLN A 34 -6.16 9.52 2.94
CA GLN A 34 -6.17 8.06 2.99
C GLN A 34 -7.25 7.46 2.08
N GLU A 35 -8.44 8.06 2.04
CA GLU A 35 -9.52 7.63 1.15
C GLU A 35 -9.16 7.85 -0.33
N ALA A 36 -8.57 9.01 -0.66
CA ALA A 36 -8.09 9.30 -2.01
C ALA A 36 -6.98 8.33 -2.44
N ILE A 37 -6.03 8.02 -1.56
CA ILE A 37 -5.00 7.00 -1.78
C ILE A 37 -5.66 5.64 -2.05
N LYS A 38 -6.63 5.24 -1.24
CA LYS A 38 -7.31 3.94 -1.38
C LYS A 38 -8.09 3.83 -2.69
N ASN A 39 -8.76 4.89 -3.11
CA ASN A 39 -9.55 4.90 -4.34
C ASN A 39 -8.67 4.91 -5.60
N ASN A 40 -7.52 5.61 -5.56
CA ASN A 40 -6.60 5.74 -6.69
C ASN A 40 -5.41 4.76 -6.63
N LEU A 41 -5.35 3.89 -5.63
CA LEU A 41 -4.25 2.96 -5.41
C LEU A 41 -3.89 2.10 -6.63
N PRO A 42 -4.87 1.52 -7.37
CA PRO A 42 -4.57 0.74 -8.58
C PRO A 42 -3.83 1.54 -9.65
N ASP A 43 -4.18 2.81 -9.82
CA ASP A 43 -3.56 3.67 -10.82
C ASP A 43 -2.17 4.13 -10.36
N LEU A 44 -2.06 4.56 -9.10
CA LEU A 44 -0.81 5.06 -8.50
C LEU A 44 0.30 4.01 -8.50
N VAL A 45 -0.01 2.77 -8.09
CA VAL A 45 0.95 1.64 -8.09
C VAL A 45 1.52 1.39 -9.50
N THR A 46 0.81 1.81 -10.54
CA THR A 46 1.17 1.51 -11.93
C THR A 46 1.74 2.71 -12.66
N GLU A 47 2.03 3.79 -11.94
CA GLU A 47 2.76 4.94 -12.47
C GLU A 47 4.24 4.62 -12.68
N GLU A 48 4.74 4.95 -13.86
CA GLU A 48 6.10 4.63 -14.30
C GLU A 48 7.15 5.42 -13.51
N SER A 49 6.78 6.62 -13.05
CA SER A 49 7.57 7.45 -12.13
C SER A 49 7.95 6.70 -10.85
N ILE A 50 7.06 5.85 -10.32
CA ILE A 50 7.30 5.13 -9.07
C ILE A 50 8.21 3.93 -9.29
N VAL A 51 8.03 3.20 -10.39
CA VAL A 51 8.79 1.98 -10.70
C VAL A 51 10.23 2.31 -11.14
N MET A 52 10.42 3.47 -11.79
CA MET A 52 11.72 3.90 -12.30
C MET A 52 12.53 4.72 -11.29
N SER A 53 11.96 5.14 -10.15
CA SER A 53 12.65 6.04 -9.21
C SER A 53 13.19 5.35 -7.97
N ASN A 54 14.28 5.92 -7.44
CA ASN A 54 15.04 5.39 -6.32
C ASN A 54 14.42 5.73 -4.94
N GLY A 55 13.09 5.72 -4.83
CA GLY A 55 12.37 5.76 -3.55
C GLY A 55 12.37 7.10 -2.79
N LYS A 56 12.69 8.22 -3.46
CA LYS A 56 12.71 9.56 -2.84
C LYS A 56 11.60 10.50 -3.34
N ASP A 57 10.72 10.00 -4.19
CA ASP A 57 9.75 10.85 -4.86
C ASP A 57 8.44 10.94 -4.07
N VAL A 58 7.84 12.12 -4.19
CA VAL A 58 6.53 12.48 -3.64
C VAL A 58 5.52 12.37 -4.77
N VAL A 59 4.46 11.61 -4.56
CA VAL A 59 3.39 11.41 -5.56
C VAL A 59 2.28 12.41 -5.27
N LYS A 60 1.80 13.09 -6.31
CA LYS A 60 0.73 14.08 -6.19
C LYS A 60 -0.62 13.45 -6.47
N ILE A 61 -1.50 13.45 -5.47
CA ILE A 61 -2.84 12.89 -5.59
C ILE A 61 -3.85 14.03 -5.60
N PRO A 62 -4.73 14.11 -6.61
CA PRO A 62 -5.80 15.10 -6.62
C PRO A 62 -6.85 14.74 -5.56
N ILE A 63 -7.09 15.67 -4.64
CA ILE A 63 -8.15 15.58 -3.64
C ILE A 63 -9.26 16.54 -4.03
N ARG A 64 -10.49 16.04 -4.00
CA ARG A 64 -11.68 16.88 -4.12
C ARG A 64 -11.78 17.78 -2.90
N SER A 65 -11.55 19.07 -3.11
CA SER A 65 -11.92 20.07 -2.13
C SER A 65 -13.38 20.46 -2.34
N LEU A 66 -14.06 20.78 -1.25
CA LEU A 66 -15.34 21.48 -1.33
C LEU A 66 -15.00 22.96 -1.27
N ASP A 67 -15.44 23.71 -2.27
CA ASP A 67 -15.37 25.17 -2.20
C ASP A 67 -16.14 25.66 -0.98
N GLU A 68 -15.48 26.46 -0.16
CA GLU A 68 -16.18 27.18 0.90
C GLU A 68 -17.19 28.14 0.28
N TYR A 69 -18.40 28.15 0.84
CA TYR A 69 -19.43 29.09 0.41
C TYR A 69 -18.94 30.53 0.60
N LYS A 70 -18.72 31.22 -0.52
CA LYS A 70 -18.40 32.65 -0.51
C LYS A 70 -19.71 33.43 -0.39
N ILE A 71 -19.89 34.10 0.74
CA ILE A 71 -20.96 35.10 0.88
C ILE A 71 -20.66 36.22 -0.11
N ARG A 72 -21.49 36.33 -1.15
CA ARG A 72 -21.45 37.46 -2.08
C ARG A 72 -22.54 38.44 -1.71
N TYR A 73 -22.22 39.72 -1.75
CA TYR A 73 -23.24 40.76 -1.67
C TYR A 73 -24.19 40.61 -2.86
N ASN A 74 -25.48 40.46 -2.57
CA ASN A 74 -26.52 40.48 -3.58
C ASN A 74 -26.76 41.95 -3.96
N TYR A 75 -26.27 42.35 -5.14
CA TYR A 75 -26.45 43.71 -5.64
C TYR A 75 -27.84 43.95 -6.25
N ASP A 76 -28.62 42.90 -6.52
CA ASP A 76 -29.96 42.97 -7.14
C ASP A 76 -30.97 43.68 -6.22
N LYS A 77 -30.75 43.64 -4.89
CA LYS A 77 -31.60 44.32 -3.90
C LYS A 77 -31.19 45.77 -3.59
N ASN A 78 -30.13 46.28 -4.20
CA ASN A 78 -29.78 47.69 -4.02
C ASN A 78 -30.74 48.60 -4.79
N LYS A 79 -31.11 49.74 -4.18
CA LYS A 79 -31.88 50.78 -4.87
C LYS A 79 -30.99 51.39 -5.96
N HIS A 80 -31.21 50.96 -7.20
CA HIS A 80 -30.56 51.56 -8.36
C HIS A 80 -31.26 52.88 -8.71
N VAL A 81 -30.47 53.91 -9.00
CA VAL A 81 -30.95 55.14 -9.63
C VAL A 81 -30.80 54.95 -11.13
N GLY A 82 -31.92 54.89 -11.86
CA GLY A 82 -31.95 54.80 -13.32
C GLY A 82 -32.17 56.18 -13.94
N GLN A 83 -31.42 56.49 -14.99
CA GLN A 83 -31.62 57.71 -15.79
C GLN A 83 -32.39 57.34 -17.07
N GLY A 84 -33.58 57.90 -17.25
CA GLY A 84 -34.36 57.73 -18.48
C GLY A 84 -33.90 58.66 -19.60
N ASN A 85 -34.29 58.36 -20.84
CA ASN A 85 -33.90 59.12 -22.04
C ASN A 85 -34.65 60.46 -22.23
N GLY A 86 -35.25 61.02 -21.18
CA GLY A 86 -35.86 62.35 -21.18
C GLY A 86 -37.38 62.42 -21.49
N ASP A 87 -37.98 61.38 -22.08
CA ASP A 87 -39.42 61.36 -22.44
C ASP A 87 -40.28 60.44 -21.54
N SER A 88 -39.77 59.99 -20.39
CA SER A 88 -40.44 59.00 -19.54
C SER A 88 -41.59 59.59 -18.72
N LYS A 89 -42.71 58.87 -18.59
CA LYS A 89 -43.85 59.25 -17.73
C LYS A 89 -43.81 58.49 -16.40
N VAL A 90 -44.49 59.04 -15.39
CA VAL A 90 -44.63 58.40 -14.07
C VAL A 90 -45.36 57.06 -14.23
N GLY A 91 -44.64 55.96 -14.00
CA GLY A 91 -45.12 54.59 -14.17
C GLY A 91 -44.33 53.74 -15.16
N ASP A 92 -43.44 54.34 -15.97
CA ASP A 92 -42.63 53.62 -16.94
C ASP A 92 -41.49 52.81 -16.28
N VAL A 93 -41.31 51.57 -16.71
CA VAL A 93 -40.24 50.69 -16.25
C VAL A 93 -38.96 51.01 -17.02
N VAL A 94 -37.98 51.64 -16.35
CA VAL A 94 -36.73 52.11 -16.98
C VAL A 94 -35.72 50.98 -17.24
N ALA A 95 -35.81 49.86 -16.50
CA ALA A 95 -35.07 48.63 -16.75
C ALA A 95 -35.79 47.44 -16.10
N ARG A 96 -35.75 46.26 -16.73
CA ARG A 96 -36.07 44.98 -16.09
C ARG A 96 -34.79 44.24 -15.79
N ASP A 97 -34.69 43.71 -14.58
CA ASP A 97 -33.52 42.98 -14.12
C ASP A 97 -33.25 41.78 -15.04
N GLY A 98 -31.98 41.63 -15.43
CA GLY A 98 -31.54 40.82 -16.56
C GLY A 98 -31.69 39.32 -16.32
N SER A 99 -32.91 38.80 -16.47
CA SER A 99 -33.15 37.38 -16.74
C SER A 99 -33.40 37.19 -18.25
N GLY A 100 -32.36 36.73 -18.95
CA GLY A 100 -32.53 36.01 -20.23
C GLY A 100 -32.51 36.84 -21.52
N GLY A 101 -31.50 37.66 -21.74
CA GLY A 101 -31.19 38.20 -23.08
C GLY A 101 -30.44 37.19 -23.97
N GLN A 102 -31.20 36.37 -24.71
CA GLN A 102 -30.87 35.75 -26.01
C GLN A 102 -29.38 35.41 -26.31
N LYS A 103 -28.91 34.22 -25.90
CA LYS A 103 -27.92 33.47 -26.69
C LYS A 103 -28.64 32.81 -27.86
N GLN A 104 -28.58 33.42 -29.05
CA GLN A 104 -28.92 32.74 -30.31
C GLN A 104 -28.05 31.48 -30.46
N LYS A 105 -28.67 30.31 -30.38
CA LYS A 105 -28.07 29.03 -30.77
C LYS A 105 -27.97 28.98 -32.30
N GLY A 106 -26.80 29.31 -32.83
CA GLY A 106 -26.37 28.86 -34.15
C GLY A 106 -25.91 27.38 -34.09
N PRO A 107 -26.22 26.55 -35.09
CA PRO A 107 -25.89 25.13 -35.08
C PRO A 107 -24.41 24.90 -35.43
N GLY A 108 -23.56 24.73 -34.42
CA GLY A 108 -22.16 24.36 -34.57
C GLY A 108 -21.93 22.90 -34.19
N LYS A 109 -21.78 22.03 -35.21
CA LYS A 109 -21.15 20.71 -35.08
C LYS A 109 -19.68 20.90 -34.68
N GLY A 110 -19.29 20.35 -33.54
CA GLY A 110 -17.90 20.20 -33.13
C GLY A 110 -17.81 19.48 -31.78
N GLN A 111 -16.92 18.51 -31.66
CA GLN A 111 -16.43 18.03 -30.36
C GLN A 111 -15.65 19.19 -29.72
N GLY A 112 -16.35 20.05 -28.97
CA GLY A 112 -15.77 21.11 -28.17
C GLY A 112 -15.84 20.76 -26.70
N ALA A 113 -14.82 21.17 -25.93
CA ALA A 113 -14.78 21.01 -24.48
C ALA A 113 -16.06 21.55 -23.83
N GLY A 114 -16.60 20.83 -22.85
CA GLY A 114 -17.85 21.17 -22.19
C GLY A 114 -17.80 22.55 -21.52
N ASP A 115 -18.91 23.28 -21.59
CA ASP A 115 -19.09 24.66 -21.07
C ASP A 115 -19.33 24.67 -19.54
N SER A 116 -19.07 23.55 -18.86
CA SER A 116 -19.14 23.44 -17.39
C SER A 116 -17.76 23.73 -16.82
N ALA A 117 -17.69 24.60 -15.81
CA ALA A 117 -16.45 24.82 -15.07
C ALA A 117 -15.95 23.45 -14.56
N GLY A 118 -14.68 23.13 -14.83
CA GLY A 118 -14.04 21.95 -14.25
C GLY A 118 -14.05 22.04 -12.73
N GLU A 119 -14.08 20.90 -12.07
CA GLU A 119 -13.90 20.86 -10.61
C GLU A 119 -12.45 21.21 -10.27
N ASP A 120 -12.24 22.16 -9.35
CA ASP A 120 -10.90 22.50 -8.86
C ASP A 120 -10.41 21.38 -7.92
N TYR A 121 -9.30 20.73 -8.28
CA TYR A 121 -8.65 19.70 -7.46
C TYR A 121 -7.44 20.30 -6.75
N TYR A 122 -7.27 19.96 -5.47
CA TYR A 122 -6.04 20.28 -4.74
C TYR A 122 -5.09 19.08 -4.81
N GLU A 123 -3.84 19.31 -5.20
CA GLU A 123 -2.81 18.28 -5.22
C GLU A 123 -2.26 18.09 -3.80
N ALA A 124 -2.46 16.91 -3.21
CA ALA A 124 -1.79 16.52 -1.98
C ALA A 124 -0.53 15.73 -2.31
N GLU A 125 0.55 16.09 -1.64
CA GLU A 125 1.83 15.41 -1.71
C GLU A 125 1.84 14.21 -0.75
N VAL A 126 1.93 13.00 -1.30
CA VAL A 126 1.93 11.75 -0.55
C VAL A 126 3.27 11.04 -0.73
N SER A 127 3.79 10.50 0.37
CA SER A 127 5.04 9.77 0.34
C SER A 127 4.84 8.34 -0.19
N ILE A 128 5.86 7.80 -0.87
CA ILE A 128 5.83 6.39 -1.32
C ILE A 128 5.63 5.40 -0.16
N LEU A 129 6.13 5.73 1.03
CA LEU A 129 5.98 4.91 2.23
C LEU A 129 4.52 4.80 2.68
N GLU A 130 3.74 5.88 2.59
CA GLU A 130 2.31 5.85 2.92
C GLU A 130 1.53 5.00 1.91
N LEU A 131 1.89 5.10 0.63
CA LEU A 131 1.33 4.25 -0.43
C LEU A 131 1.65 2.77 -0.17
N GLU A 132 2.92 2.45 0.14
CA GLU A 132 3.38 1.11 0.49
C GLU A 132 2.62 0.56 1.71
N GLN A 133 2.47 1.35 2.77
CA GLN A 133 1.73 0.94 3.96
C GLN A 133 0.26 0.65 3.65
N ALA A 134 -0.39 1.52 2.87
CA ALA A 134 -1.77 1.32 2.47
C ALA A 134 -1.93 0.07 1.58
N PHE A 135 -0.98 -0.18 0.68
CA PHE A 135 -1.02 -1.29 -0.26
C PHE A 135 -0.70 -2.64 0.40
N PHE A 136 0.40 -2.71 1.15
CA PHE A 136 0.91 -3.95 1.73
C PHE A 136 0.11 -4.45 2.93
N LYS A 137 -0.71 -3.59 3.54
CA LYS A 137 -1.60 -3.98 4.65
C LYS A 137 -2.52 -5.15 4.29
N GLU A 138 -2.92 -5.27 3.04
CA GLU A 138 -3.85 -6.30 2.56
C GLU A 138 -3.15 -7.52 1.94
N LEU A 139 -1.81 -7.55 1.90
CA LEU A 139 -1.02 -8.58 1.20
C LEU A 139 -0.28 -9.50 2.18
N GLU A 140 -0.32 -10.81 1.93
CA GLU A 140 0.37 -11.86 2.70
C GLU A 140 0.86 -13.00 1.81
N LEU A 141 1.95 -13.65 2.22
CA LEU A 141 2.39 -14.90 1.58
C LEU A 141 1.34 -16.00 1.85
N PRO A 142 0.70 -16.53 0.79
CA PRO A 142 -0.31 -17.57 0.96
C PRO A 142 0.34 -18.89 1.39
N ASN A 143 -0.40 -19.77 2.07
CA ASN A 143 0.07 -21.11 2.42
C ASN A 143 1.43 -21.14 3.12
N LEU A 144 1.74 -20.13 3.92
CA LEU A 144 2.98 -20.07 4.69
C LEU A 144 2.94 -21.14 5.78
N LYS A 145 3.75 -22.19 5.63
CA LYS A 145 3.81 -23.31 6.57
C LYS A 145 4.99 -23.12 7.52
N ARG A 146 4.81 -23.59 8.75
CA ARG A 146 5.92 -23.75 9.69
C ARG A 146 6.83 -24.86 9.17
N LYS A 147 8.06 -24.50 8.82
CA LYS A 147 9.09 -25.41 8.32
C LYS A 147 10.07 -25.79 9.43
N GLU A 148 10.97 -26.73 9.14
CA GLU A 148 12.01 -27.10 10.10
C GLU A 148 12.78 -25.85 10.52
N MET A 149 12.94 -25.71 11.83
CA MET A 149 13.52 -24.52 12.45
C MET A 149 15.00 -24.46 12.08
N ASP A 150 15.37 -23.53 11.22
CA ASP A 150 16.72 -22.98 11.30
C ASP A 150 16.78 -22.10 12.56
N GLU A 151 17.89 -22.13 13.28
CA GLU A 151 18.14 -21.33 14.50
C GLU A 151 18.24 -19.81 14.19
N ASN A 152 17.36 -19.25 13.37
CA ASN A 152 17.29 -17.83 13.12
C ASN A 152 16.71 -17.14 14.36
N ARG A 153 17.61 -16.55 15.15
CA ARG A 153 17.32 -15.73 16.32
C ARG A 153 16.78 -14.38 15.87
N ILE A 154 15.47 -14.28 15.66
CA ILE A 154 14.85 -12.95 15.58
C ILE A 154 14.70 -12.45 17.02
N GLU A 155 15.52 -11.47 17.38
CA GLU A 155 15.51 -10.79 18.68
C GLU A 155 14.34 -9.79 18.71
N HIS A 156 13.10 -10.27 18.86
CA HIS A 156 11.98 -9.37 19.10
C HIS A 156 11.99 -8.92 20.57
N VAL A 157 12.25 -7.63 20.78
CA VAL A 157 12.36 -7.00 22.10
C VAL A 157 10.96 -6.65 22.62
N GLU A 158 10.45 -7.42 23.59
CA GLU A 158 9.15 -7.11 24.23
C GLU A 158 9.35 -6.53 25.64
N PHE A 159 8.81 -5.34 25.89
CA PHE A 159 8.83 -4.66 27.19
C PHE A 159 7.73 -5.18 28.14
N ASN A 160 7.73 -6.49 28.38
CA ASN A 160 6.70 -7.16 29.17
C ASN A 160 7.15 -7.49 30.59
N ASP A 161 8.45 -7.38 30.90
CA ASP A 161 9.00 -7.73 32.21
C ASP A 161 9.11 -6.51 33.13
N ILE A 162 8.91 -6.75 34.43
CA ILE A 162 8.96 -5.71 35.46
C ILE A 162 9.87 -6.15 36.57
N ARG A 163 11.02 -5.47 36.66
CA ARG A 163 12.05 -5.76 37.66
C ARG A 163 12.07 -4.68 38.73
N LYS A 164 12.57 -5.04 39.92
CA LYS A 164 12.80 -4.10 41.04
C LYS A 164 14.04 -3.23 40.82
N THR A 165 14.91 -3.62 39.91
CA THR A 165 16.17 -2.96 39.58
C THR A 165 16.32 -2.88 38.06
N GLY A 166 16.75 -1.73 37.53
CA GLY A 166 16.93 -1.51 36.10
C GLY A 166 17.49 -0.11 35.81
N LEU A 167 17.59 0.24 34.52
CA LEU A 167 18.03 1.58 34.12
C LEU A 167 16.98 2.63 34.50
N TRP A 168 17.44 3.77 35.03
CA TRP A 168 16.57 4.88 35.46
C TRP A 168 15.64 5.42 34.36
N GLY A 169 16.05 5.33 33.09
CA GLY A 169 15.21 5.70 31.95
C GLY A 169 13.94 4.85 31.78
N ASN A 170 13.96 3.60 32.26
CA ASN A 170 12.87 2.64 32.08
C ASN A 170 11.95 2.51 33.30
N ILE A 171 11.99 3.46 34.23
CA ILE A 171 11.15 3.42 35.43
C ILE A 171 9.66 3.50 35.06
N ASP A 172 8.87 2.53 35.50
CA ASP A 172 7.42 2.59 35.42
C ASP A 172 6.90 3.48 36.55
N LYS A 173 6.72 4.77 36.24
CA LYS A 173 6.27 5.79 37.20
C LYS A 173 4.95 5.40 37.86
N LYS A 174 4.00 4.88 37.07
CA LYS A 174 2.65 4.52 37.55
C LYS A 174 2.73 3.34 38.53
N ARG A 175 3.40 2.25 38.15
CA ARG A 175 3.52 1.07 39.02
C ARG A 175 4.38 1.35 40.25
N THR A 176 5.42 2.16 40.12
CA THR A 176 6.26 2.61 41.24
C THR A 176 5.43 3.40 42.26
N MET A 177 4.66 4.39 41.80
CA MET A 177 3.76 5.16 42.67
C MET A 177 2.71 4.28 43.35
N ILE A 178 2.11 3.34 42.63
CA ILE A 178 1.11 2.42 43.20
C ILE A 178 1.76 1.51 44.26
N SER A 179 2.99 1.05 44.04
CA SER A 179 3.73 0.26 45.03
C SER A 179 3.97 1.05 46.32
N ALA A 180 4.47 2.29 46.18
CA ALA A 180 4.70 3.19 47.32
C ALA A 180 3.39 3.50 48.06
N TYR A 181 2.30 3.75 47.33
CA TYR A 181 0.98 3.98 47.92
C TYR A 181 0.48 2.77 48.71
N LYS A 182 0.57 1.56 48.16
CA LYS A 182 0.17 0.33 48.85
C LYS A 182 0.98 0.11 50.13
N ARG A 183 2.30 0.30 50.07
CA ARG A 183 3.19 0.17 51.23
C ARG A 183 2.87 1.20 52.32
N ASN A 184 2.68 2.47 51.94
CA ASN A 184 2.35 3.54 52.88
C ASN A 184 0.96 3.33 53.50
N ALA A 185 -0.02 2.89 52.70
CA ALA A 185 -1.36 2.53 53.17
C ALA A 185 -1.31 1.37 54.19
N MET A 186 -0.50 0.34 53.97
CA MET A 186 -0.29 -0.75 54.94
C MET A 186 0.35 -0.25 56.26
N ARG A 187 1.15 0.82 56.21
CA ARG A 187 1.71 1.49 57.40
C ARG A 187 0.76 2.52 58.03
N GLY A 188 -0.48 2.61 57.56
CA GLY A 188 -1.53 3.45 58.15
C GLY A 188 -1.66 4.85 57.54
N LYS A 189 -0.85 5.22 56.55
CA LYS A 189 -0.96 6.52 55.87
C LYS A 189 -0.99 6.33 54.36
N ALA A 190 -2.16 6.44 53.76
CA ALA A 190 -2.33 6.28 52.33
C ALA A 190 -1.76 7.50 51.55
N SER A 191 -0.47 7.47 51.23
CA SER A 191 0.24 8.53 50.50
C SER A 191 1.20 7.96 49.46
N PHE A 192 1.45 8.72 48.39
CA PHE A 192 2.42 8.34 47.34
C PHE A 192 3.89 8.54 47.79
N HIS A 193 4.12 9.35 48.82
CA HIS A 193 5.45 9.66 49.36
C HIS A 193 5.56 9.22 50.84
N PRO A 194 6.76 8.85 51.31
CA PRO A 194 8.02 8.75 50.56
C PRO A 194 8.04 7.52 49.65
N ILE A 195 8.80 7.57 48.55
CA ILE A 195 9.09 6.41 47.66
C ILE A 195 10.43 5.82 48.12
N HIS A 196 10.46 4.52 48.38
CA HIS A 196 11.69 3.81 48.72
C HIS A 196 12.20 2.97 47.54
N GLN A 197 13.45 2.53 47.62
CA GLN A 197 14.08 1.73 46.57
C GLN A 197 13.32 0.41 46.29
N GLU A 198 12.66 -0.14 47.30
CA GLU A 198 11.80 -1.34 47.20
C GLU A 198 10.52 -1.13 46.35
N ASP A 199 10.07 0.13 46.23
CA ASP A 199 8.87 0.50 45.47
C ASP A 199 9.17 0.66 43.98
N LEU A 200 10.44 0.82 43.60
CA LEU A 200 10.85 1.05 42.21
C LEU A 200 10.49 -0.16 41.34
N LYS A 201 9.86 0.13 40.20
CA LYS A 201 9.53 -0.83 39.15
C LYS A 201 10.12 -0.33 37.85
N PHE A 202 10.88 -1.17 37.17
CA PHE A 202 11.52 -0.88 35.90
C PHE A 202 10.94 -1.79 34.82
N ARG A 203 10.59 -1.23 33.66
CA ARG A 203 10.23 -2.00 32.47
C ARG A 203 11.50 -2.54 31.84
N THR A 204 11.66 -3.84 31.89
CA THR A 204 12.75 -4.54 31.22
C THR A 204 12.21 -5.17 29.96
N TRP A 205 13.07 -5.24 28.94
CA TRP A 205 12.77 -6.01 27.76
C TRP A 205 13.29 -7.43 27.92
N ASN A 206 12.52 -8.40 27.43
CA ASN A 206 13.02 -9.75 27.20
C ASN A 206 13.13 -9.95 25.70
N GLU A 207 14.20 -10.63 25.29
CA GLU A 207 14.33 -11.17 23.94
C GLU A 207 13.42 -12.40 23.86
N VAL A 208 12.41 -12.33 23.00
CA VAL A 208 11.55 -13.47 22.69
C VAL A 208 11.97 -13.97 21.31
N LEU A 209 12.42 -15.22 21.24
CA LEU A 209 12.64 -15.91 19.98
C LEU A 209 11.28 -16.15 19.32
N LYS A 210 10.94 -15.36 18.30
CA LYS A 210 9.80 -15.65 17.44
C LYS A 210 10.27 -16.63 16.35
N PRO A 211 9.73 -17.85 16.30
CA PRO A 211 10.06 -18.77 15.22
C PRO A 211 9.50 -18.20 13.91
N ASP A 212 10.39 -17.79 13.01
CA ASP A 212 10.02 -17.33 11.69
C ASP A 212 10.34 -18.41 10.65
N SER A 213 9.44 -18.58 9.70
CA SER A 213 9.57 -19.60 8.66
C SER A 213 10.24 -18.99 7.45
N LYS A 214 11.42 -19.50 7.07
CA LYS A 214 12.11 -19.03 5.88
C LYS A 214 11.23 -19.23 4.65
N ALA A 215 11.26 -18.24 3.76
CA ALA A 215 10.65 -18.37 2.46
C ALA A 215 11.61 -17.89 1.37
N VAL A 216 11.48 -18.48 0.19
CA VAL A 216 12.17 -18.05 -1.01
C VAL A 216 11.15 -17.76 -2.10
N VAL A 217 11.31 -16.62 -2.76
CA VAL A 217 10.51 -16.22 -3.90
C VAL A 217 11.37 -16.28 -5.15
N LEU A 218 10.97 -17.13 -6.10
CA LEU A 218 11.65 -17.30 -7.38
C LEU A 218 10.95 -16.41 -8.41
N ALA A 219 11.53 -15.24 -8.69
CA ALA A 219 11.02 -14.28 -9.65
C ALA A 219 11.49 -14.64 -11.06
N MET A 220 10.60 -15.18 -11.87
CA MET A 220 10.90 -15.65 -13.23
C MET A 220 10.27 -14.70 -14.25
N MET A 221 11.08 -14.09 -15.11
CA MET A 221 10.62 -13.18 -16.15
C MET A 221 11.13 -13.62 -17.51
N ASP A 222 10.22 -13.66 -18.47
CA ASP A 222 10.54 -13.81 -19.88
C ASP A 222 11.16 -12.51 -20.43
N THR A 223 12.30 -12.62 -21.09
CA THR A 223 13.05 -11.52 -21.69
C THR A 223 13.11 -11.63 -23.21
N SER A 224 12.29 -12.51 -23.79
CA SER A 224 12.21 -12.75 -25.23
C SER A 224 11.81 -11.52 -26.05
N GLY A 225 11.91 -11.69 -27.37
CA GLY A 225 11.56 -10.66 -28.34
C GLY A 225 10.05 -10.39 -28.46
N SER A 226 9.18 -11.34 -28.05
CA SER A 226 7.73 -11.14 -28.10
C SER A 226 7.24 -10.20 -27.00
N MET A 227 7.98 -10.13 -25.87
CA MET A 227 7.76 -9.16 -24.82
C MET A 227 8.22 -7.75 -25.23
N GLY A 228 7.25 -6.91 -25.59
CA GLY A 228 7.43 -5.51 -25.91
C GLY A 228 7.71 -4.63 -24.69
N ILE A 229 7.77 -3.32 -24.92
CA ILE A 229 8.03 -2.32 -23.88
C ILE A 229 6.95 -2.37 -22.79
N TRP A 230 5.68 -2.51 -23.21
CA TRP A 230 4.55 -2.52 -22.29
C TRP A 230 4.48 -3.80 -21.47
N GLU A 231 4.70 -4.97 -22.09
CA GLU A 231 4.71 -6.25 -21.40
C GLU A 231 5.86 -6.33 -20.37
N LYS A 232 7.05 -5.85 -20.75
CA LYS A 232 8.20 -5.75 -19.83
C LYS A 232 7.93 -4.76 -18.70
N TYR A 233 7.29 -3.63 -19.01
CA TYR A 233 6.89 -2.65 -17.99
C TYR A 233 5.98 -3.30 -16.93
N MET A 234 4.90 -3.95 -17.35
CA MET A 234 3.95 -4.60 -16.45
C MET A 234 4.59 -5.68 -15.55
N ALA A 235 5.44 -6.53 -16.13
CA ALA A 235 6.16 -7.55 -15.38
C ALA A 235 7.13 -6.93 -14.36
N ARG A 236 7.91 -5.92 -14.79
CA ARG A 236 8.83 -5.19 -13.90
C ARG A 236 8.10 -4.46 -12.78
N SER A 237 6.98 -3.79 -13.07
CA SER A 237 6.14 -3.16 -12.05
C SER A 237 5.70 -4.17 -11.00
N PHE A 238 5.22 -5.35 -11.42
CA PHE A 238 4.82 -6.40 -10.48
C PHE A 238 5.99 -6.85 -9.58
N PHE A 239 7.14 -7.20 -10.18
CA PHE A 239 8.30 -7.68 -9.41
C PHE A 239 8.92 -6.60 -8.53
N PHE A 240 8.86 -5.33 -8.94
CA PHE A 240 9.28 -4.19 -8.13
C PHE A 240 8.46 -4.10 -6.84
N TRP A 241 7.13 -4.08 -6.97
CA TRP A 241 6.23 -4.02 -5.82
C TRP A 241 6.29 -5.27 -4.97
N MET A 242 6.41 -6.45 -5.57
CA MET A 242 6.61 -7.70 -4.85
C MET A 242 7.89 -7.66 -4.00
N THR A 243 9.00 -7.19 -4.57
CA THR A 243 10.28 -7.10 -3.85
C THR A 243 10.18 -6.16 -2.66
N ARG A 244 9.52 -5.00 -2.85
CA ARG A 244 9.26 -4.03 -1.76
C ARG A 244 8.34 -4.63 -0.69
N PHE A 245 7.24 -5.24 -1.10
CA PHE A 245 6.29 -5.91 -0.21
C PHE A 245 6.99 -6.93 0.68
N LEU A 246 7.78 -7.83 0.08
CA LEU A 246 8.45 -8.91 0.82
C LEU A 246 9.49 -8.37 1.79
N ARG A 247 10.33 -7.41 1.36
CA ARG A 247 11.36 -6.78 2.22
C ARG A 247 10.76 -5.97 3.36
N THR A 248 9.57 -5.39 3.18
CA THR A 248 8.89 -4.59 4.21
C THR A 248 8.17 -5.47 5.23
N LYS A 249 7.57 -6.60 4.81
CA LYS A 249 6.73 -7.43 5.68
C LYS A 249 7.49 -8.61 6.32
N TYR A 250 8.55 -9.10 5.69
CA TYR A 250 9.26 -10.30 6.11
C TYR A 250 10.77 -10.08 6.15
N GLU A 251 11.41 -10.44 7.26
CA GLU A 251 12.86 -10.29 7.44
C GLU A 251 13.65 -11.46 6.83
N THR A 252 13.05 -12.66 6.77
CA THR A 252 13.74 -13.90 6.41
C THR A 252 13.40 -14.43 5.01
N VAL A 253 13.03 -13.53 4.10
CA VAL A 253 12.68 -13.88 2.70
C VAL A 253 13.86 -13.67 1.76
N ASP A 254 14.27 -14.76 1.09
CA ASP A 254 15.21 -14.71 -0.01
C ASP A 254 14.47 -14.47 -1.35
N ILE A 255 15.02 -13.64 -2.22
CA ILE A 255 14.47 -13.39 -3.56
C ILE A 255 15.53 -13.74 -4.60
N GLU A 256 15.21 -14.66 -5.50
CA GLU A 256 16.08 -15.08 -6.59
C GLU A 256 15.46 -14.70 -7.93
N PHE A 257 16.20 -13.96 -8.73
CA PHE A 257 15.75 -13.46 -10.03
C PHE A 257 16.27 -14.36 -11.15
N ILE A 258 15.35 -14.85 -11.98
CA ILE A 258 15.65 -15.73 -13.11
C ILE A 258 15.08 -15.08 -14.38
N ALA A 259 15.97 -14.68 -15.28
CA ALA A 259 15.59 -14.23 -16.61
C ALA A 259 15.70 -15.40 -17.59
N HIS A 260 14.76 -15.49 -18.53
CA HIS A 260 14.82 -16.52 -19.57
C HIS A 260 14.36 -16.03 -20.93
N HIS A 261 14.93 -16.66 -21.94
CA HIS A 261 14.60 -16.49 -23.35
C HIS A 261 14.64 -17.89 -23.98
N THR A 262 15.70 -18.25 -24.70
CA THR A 262 16.01 -19.64 -25.09
C THR A 262 16.66 -20.43 -23.95
N GLU A 263 17.47 -19.77 -23.13
CA GLU A 263 18.09 -20.30 -21.92
C GLU A 263 17.72 -19.47 -20.70
N ALA A 264 17.67 -20.11 -19.52
CA ALA A 264 17.39 -19.45 -18.26
C ALA A 264 18.67 -19.23 -17.45
N LYS A 265 18.81 -18.04 -16.86
CA LYS A 265 19.96 -17.63 -16.05
C LYS A 265 19.49 -16.95 -14.77
N VAL A 266 20.20 -17.21 -13.69
CA VAL A 266 20.05 -16.45 -12.44
C VAL A 266 20.78 -15.13 -12.64
N VAL A 267 20.08 -14.02 -12.39
CA VAL A 267 20.56 -12.67 -12.63
C VAL A 267 20.44 -11.86 -11.35
N THR A 268 21.16 -10.73 -11.28
CA THR A 268 20.99 -9.79 -10.17
C THR A 268 19.68 -8.99 -10.31
N GLU A 269 19.25 -8.35 -9.23
CA GLU A 269 18.09 -7.46 -9.24
C GLU A 269 18.26 -6.34 -10.30
N GLU A 270 19.44 -5.73 -10.37
CA GLU A 270 19.75 -4.67 -11.34
C GLU A 270 19.66 -5.18 -12.78
N GLU A 271 20.23 -6.35 -13.07
CA GLU A 271 20.17 -6.96 -14.40
C GLU A 271 18.73 -7.33 -14.77
N PHE A 272 17.96 -7.86 -13.82
CA PHE A 272 16.56 -8.23 -14.04
C PHE A 272 15.71 -7.03 -14.49
N PHE A 273 15.90 -5.85 -13.88
CA PHE A 273 15.13 -4.66 -14.22
C PHE A 273 15.70 -3.83 -15.37
N SER A 274 16.99 -3.94 -15.69
CA SER A 274 17.64 -3.10 -16.71
C SER A 274 17.87 -3.80 -18.05
N LYS A 275 18.06 -5.12 -18.06
CA LYS A 275 18.53 -5.83 -19.25
C LYS A 275 17.44 -5.92 -20.32
N GLY A 276 17.82 -5.61 -21.56
CA GLY A 276 17.01 -5.87 -22.75
C GLY A 276 17.55 -7.09 -23.47
N GLU A 277 16.72 -8.10 -23.68
CA GLU A 277 17.09 -9.25 -24.51
C GLU A 277 16.09 -9.42 -25.65
N SER A 278 16.58 -10.10 -26.69
CA SER A 278 15.84 -10.44 -27.91
C SER A 278 16.15 -11.90 -28.24
N GLY A 279 15.13 -12.64 -28.66
CA GLY A 279 15.23 -14.08 -28.89
C GLY A 279 13.87 -14.75 -28.88
N GLY A 280 13.85 -16.06 -29.15
CA GLY A 280 12.65 -16.88 -28.97
C GLY A 280 12.46 -17.28 -27.51
N THR A 281 11.30 -17.87 -27.21
CA THR A 281 10.89 -18.26 -25.85
C THR A 281 10.88 -19.77 -25.71
N ILE A 282 11.61 -20.29 -24.72
CA ILE A 282 11.57 -21.68 -24.27
C ILE A 282 11.34 -21.69 -22.76
N CYS A 283 10.07 -21.74 -22.35
CA CYS A 283 9.68 -21.68 -20.94
C CYS A 283 10.14 -22.88 -20.12
N SER A 284 10.40 -24.05 -20.71
CA SER A 284 10.90 -25.18 -19.94
C SER A 284 12.29 -24.91 -19.33
N SER A 285 13.07 -24.00 -19.93
CA SER A 285 14.39 -23.64 -19.46
C SER A 285 14.34 -23.03 -18.05
N VAL A 286 13.35 -22.16 -17.80
CA VAL A 286 13.21 -21.44 -16.53
C VAL A 286 12.74 -22.35 -15.40
N TYR A 287 11.80 -23.26 -15.67
CA TYR A 287 11.36 -24.23 -14.68
C TYR A 287 12.45 -25.24 -14.32
N LYS A 288 13.26 -25.65 -15.30
CA LYS A 288 14.42 -26.50 -15.03
C LYS A 288 15.43 -25.79 -14.12
N LYS A 289 15.69 -24.51 -14.37
CA LYS A 289 16.60 -23.71 -13.54
C LYS A 289 16.05 -23.48 -12.13
N ALA A 290 14.75 -23.26 -12.00
CA ALA A 290 14.08 -23.15 -10.71
C ALA A 290 14.20 -24.44 -9.90
N LEU A 291 13.93 -25.61 -10.51
CA LEU A 291 14.11 -26.91 -9.86
C LEU A 291 15.57 -27.15 -9.43
N GLU A 292 16.54 -26.79 -10.26
CA GLU A 292 17.96 -26.88 -9.92
C GLU A 292 18.32 -26.02 -8.70
N LEU A 293 17.77 -24.81 -8.60
CA LEU A 293 17.98 -23.93 -7.43
C LEU A 293 17.35 -24.49 -6.16
N ILE A 294 16.14 -25.04 -6.29
CA ILE A 294 15.43 -25.68 -5.17
C ILE A 294 16.24 -26.85 -4.64
N ASP A 295 16.72 -27.73 -5.52
CA ASP A 295 17.45 -28.93 -5.11
C ASP A 295 18.85 -28.62 -4.54
N ASN A 296 19.51 -27.56 -5.00
CA ASN A 296 20.86 -27.21 -4.55
C ASN A 296 20.89 -26.28 -3.33
N LYS A 297 19.98 -25.31 -3.23
CA LYS A 297 20.03 -24.22 -2.23
C LYS A 297 18.81 -24.17 -1.33
N TYR A 298 17.62 -24.44 -1.86
CA TYR A 298 16.35 -24.21 -1.16
C TYR A 298 15.54 -25.49 -0.96
N SER A 299 15.96 -26.33 -0.02
CA SER A 299 15.23 -27.57 0.29
C SER A 299 13.79 -27.27 0.76
N PRO A 300 12.76 -27.92 0.19
CA PRO A 300 11.36 -27.76 0.57
C PRO A 300 11.04 -28.03 2.05
N ASP A 301 11.89 -28.78 2.76
CA ASP A 301 11.67 -29.08 4.19
C ASP A 301 11.98 -27.87 5.09
N ARG A 302 12.87 -26.99 4.65
CA ARG A 302 13.33 -25.80 5.40
C ARG A 302 12.77 -24.48 4.87
N TYR A 303 12.45 -24.42 3.57
CA TYR A 303 11.97 -23.19 2.93
C TYR A 303 10.54 -23.34 2.43
N ASN A 304 9.76 -22.27 2.57
CA ASN A 304 8.51 -22.10 1.82
C ASN A 304 8.86 -21.50 0.45
N ILE A 305 8.45 -22.14 -0.64
CA ILE A 305 8.95 -21.82 -1.98
C ILE A 305 7.80 -21.27 -2.83
N TYR A 306 8.01 -20.08 -3.40
CA TYR A 306 7.02 -19.33 -4.17
C TYR A 306 7.57 -18.92 -5.55
N PRO A 307 7.46 -19.79 -6.55
CA PRO A 307 7.73 -19.45 -7.94
C PRO A 307 6.64 -18.53 -8.55
N PHE A 308 7.08 -17.40 -9.12
CA PHE A 308 6.25 -16.51 -9.93
C PHE A 308 6.83 -16.37 -11.33
N HIS A 309 6.06 -16.74 -12.34
CA HIS A 309 6.48 -16.63 -13.75
C HIS A 309 5.62 -15.61 -14.49
N PHE A 310 6.27 -14.61 -15.11
CA PHE A 310 5.62 -13.65 -15.99
C PHE A 310 6.12 -13.79 -17.43
N SER A 311 5.17 -13.90 -18.36
CA SER A 311 5.41 -14.01 -19.81
C SER A 311 4.21 -13.44 -20.58
N ASP A 312 4.34 -13.22 -21.88
CA ASP A 312 3.26 -12.79 -22.77
C ASP A 312 2.39 -13.95 -23.31
N GLY A 313 2.73 -15.19 -22.94
CA GLY A 313 1.96 -16.39 -23.31
C GLY A 313 2.41 -17.06 -24.61
N ASP A 314 3.46 -16.53 -25.26
CA ASP A 314 4.06 -17.14 -26.44
C ASP A 314 5.18 -18.11 -26.05
N ASN A 315 5.12 -19.34 -26.57
CA ASN A 315 6.13 -20.37 -26.32
C ASN A 315 6.19 -21.32 -27.51
N LEU A 316 7.34 -21.95 -27.67
CA LEU A 316 7.51 -22.97 -28.69
C LEU A 316 6.54 -24.15 -28.43
N THR A 317 5.69 -24.48 -29.41
CA THR A 317 4.64 -25.50 -29.22
C THR A 317 5.19 -26.89 -28.84
N SER A 318 6.38 -27.25 -29.33
CA SER A 318 7.05 -28.50 -28.97
C SER A 318 7.51 -28.53 -27.50
N ASP A 319 7.67 -27.38 -26.86
CA ASP A 319 8.13 -27.24 -25.48
C ASP A 319 6.97 -27.26 -24.46
N ASN A 320 5.73 -26.98 -24.88
CA ASN A 320 4.57 -26.89 -24.00
C ASN A 320 4.34 -28.18 -23.17
N ALA A 321 4.47 -29.35 -23.80
CA ALA A 321 4.31 -30.62 -23.09
C ALA A 321 5.39 -30.85 -22.01
N ARG A 322 6.58 -30.27 -22.21
CA ARG A 322 7.66 -30.31 -21.23
C ARG A 322 7.42 -29.31 -20.11
N CYS A 323 6.94 -28.11 -20.43
CA CYS A 323 6.58 -27.09 -19.45
C CYS A 323 5.58 -27.61 -18.43
N VAL A 324 4.47 -28.24 -18.89
CA VAL A 324 3.43 -28.77 -17.99
C VAL A 324 4.03 -29.78 -17.01
N LYS A 325 4.85 -30.73 -17.48
CA LYS A 325 5.51 -31.71 -16.61
C LYS A 325 6.42 -31.06 -15.57
N LEU A 326 7.21 -30.05 -15.97
CA LEU A 326 8.11 -29.36 -15.05
C LEU A 326 7.34 -28.52 -14.03
N VAL A 327 6.24 -27.88 -14.43
CA VAL A 327 5.35 -27.15 -13.50
C VAL A 327 4.71 -28.12 -12.51
N GLU A 328 4.24 -29.29 -12.95
CA GLU A 328 3.73 -30.34 -12.04
C GLU A 328 4.79 -30.85 -11.05
N GLU A 329 6.05 -30.97 -11.47
CA GLU A 329 7.16 -31.31 -10.57
C GLU A 329 7.46 -30.18 -9.58
N LEU A 330 7.44 -28.93 -10.05
CA LEU A 330 7.68 -27.74 -9.24
C LEU A 330 6.59 -27.57 -8.17
N MET A 331 5.32 -27.76 -8.53
CA MET A 331 4.19 -27.66 -7.60
C MET A 331 4.26 -28.67 -6.46
N LYS A 332 4.84 -29.86 -6.67
CA LYS A 332 5.04 -30.85 -5.59
C LYS A 332 6.03 -30.37 -4.51
N LYS A 333 6.93 -29.45 -4.86
CA LYS A 333 7.98 -28.92 -3.96
C LYS A 333 7.66 -27.53 -3.43
N CYS A 334 6.72 -26.83 -4.06
CA CYS A 334 6.40 -25.42 -3.76
C CYS A 334 5.08 -25.27 -3.01
N ASN A 335 4.92 -24.15 -2.30
CA ASN A 335 3.69 -23.84 -1.58
C ASN A 335 2.61 -23.28 -2.52
N MET A 336 3.04 -22.58 -3.57
CA MET A 336 2.17 -22.01 -4.60
C MET A 336 2.98 -21.77 -5.87
N PHE A 337 2.35 -21.93 -7.03
CA PHE A 337 2.89 -21.48 -8.30
C PHE A 337 2.02 -20.35 -8.87
N GLY A 338 2.64 -19.18 -9.09
CA GLY A 338 1.97 -18.02 -9.68
C GLY A 338 2.36 -17.82 -11.15
N TYR A 339 1.38 -17.73 -12.04
CA TYR A 339 1.61 -17.40 -13.45
C TYR A 339 0.91 -16.10 -13.85
N GLY A 340 1.69 -15.08 -14.21
CA GLY A 340 1.21 -13.83 -14.79
C GLY A 340 1.33 -13.86 -16.30
N GLU A 341 0.22 -13.79 -17.01
CA GLU A 341 0.24 -13.59 -18.47
C GLU A 341 -0.03 -12.13 -18.79
N VAL A 342 0.90 -11.47 -19.50
CA VAL A 342 0.70 -10.09 -19.94
C VAL A 342 0.14 -10.07 -21.35
N ASN A 343 -1.16 -9.79 -21.47
CA ASN A 343 -1.88 -9.96 -22.73
C ASN A 343 -2.92 -8.84 -22.95
N GLN A 344 -2.43 -7.68 -23.39
CA GLN A 344 -3.27 -6.49 -23.64
C GLN A 344 -4.35 -6.73 -24.71
N TYR A 345 -4.00 -7.47 -25.76
CA TYR A 345 -4.83 -7.61 -26.96
C TYR A 345 -5.61 -8.92 -27.00
N ASN A 346 -5.65 -9.67 -25.90
CA ASN A 346 -6.30 -10.99 -25.81
C ASN A 346 -5.84 -11.95 -26.95
N ARG A 347 -4.54 -11.94 -27.22
CA ARG A 347 -3.88 -12.83 -28.18
C ARG A 347 -4.04 -14.28 -27.73
N HIS A 348 -4.01 -15.20 -28.68
CA HIS A 348 -4.08 -16.61 -28.37
C HIS A 348 -2.79 -17.07 -27.68
N SER A 349 -2.89 -17.36 -26.37
CA SER A 349 -1.77 -17.87 -25.57
C SER A 349 -1.63 -19.39 -25.72
N THR A 350 -0.44 -19.82 -26.13
CA THR A 350 -0.14 -21.25 -26.28
C THR A 350 0.12 -21.89 -24.90
N LEU A 351 0.77 -21.15 -24.00
CA LEU A 351 1.05 -21.58 -22.62
C LEU A 351 -0.22 -21.71 -21.79
N MET A 352 -1.10 -20.70 -21.80
CA MET A 352 -2.34 -20.76 -21.02
C MET A 352 -3.25 -21.88 -21.50
N SER A 353 -3.27 -22.14 -22.80
CA SER A 353 -3.99 -23.28 -23.36
C SER A 353 -3.45 -24.63 -22.84
N ALA A 354 -2.14 -24.73 -22.63
CA ALA A 354 -1.52 -25.90 -22.00
C ALA A 354 -1.82 -25.97 -20.48
N TYR A 355 -1.79 -24.84 -19.78
CA TYR A 355 -2.01 -24.76 -18.33
C TYR A 355 -3.46 -24.92 -17.90
N LYS A 356 -4.45 -24.68 -18.78
CA LYS A 356 -5.87 -24.94 -18.50
C LYS A 356 -6.18 -26.35 -18.00
N ASN A 357 -5.33 -27.32 -18.33
CA ASN A 357 -5.51 -28.71 -17.92
C ASN A 357 -4.96 -29.01 -16.52
N ILE A 358 -4.19 -28.10 -15.93
CA ILE A 358 -3.65 -28.22 -14.59
C ILE A 358 -4.79 -27.98 -13.59
N LYS A 359 -5.13 -29.00 -12.80
CA LYS A 359 -6.18 -28.97 -11.78
C LYS A 359 -5.57 -29.08 -10.39
N ASP A 360 -4.74 -28.11 -10.03
CA ASP A 360 -4.13 -28.00 -8.70
C ASP A 360 -4.58 -26.69 -8.06
N GLU A 361 -4.95 -26.72 -6.78
CA GLU A 361 -5.38 -25.54 -6.02
C GLU A 361 -4.21 -24.57 -5.76
N ASN A 362 -2.97 -25.08 -5.77
CA ASN A 362 -1.76 -24.28 -5.58
C ASN A 362 -1.33 -23.56 -6.87
N PHE A 363 -1.95 -23.87 -8.00
CA PHE A 363 -1.72 -23.16 -9.26
C PHE A 363 -2.63 -21.93 -9.34
N ARG A 364 -2.03 -20.75 -9.25
CA ARG A 364 -2.73 -19.47 -9.42
C ARG A 364 -2.25 -18.78 -10.68
N TYR A 365 -3.17 -18.21 -11.44
CA TYR A 365 -2.82 -17.41 -12.61
C TYR A 365 -3.61 -16.11 -12.66
N TYR A 366 -3.05 -15.10 -13.31
CA TYR A 366 -3.70 -13.81 -13.55
C TYR A 366 -3.33 -13.29 -14.95
N ILE A 367 -4.29 -12.74 -15.67
CA ILE A 367 -4.07 -12.15 -17.01
C ILE A 367 -4.10 -10.63 -16.89
N LEU A 368 -2.98 -9.98 -17.17
CA LEU A 368 -2.82 -8.54 -17.10
C LEU A 368 -3.15 -7.91 -18.46
N LYS A 369 -4.19 -7.08 -18.49
CA LYS A 369 -4.69 -6.39 -19.70
C LYS A 369 -4.52 -4.88 -19.62
N GLN A 370 -4.63 -4.32 -18.42
CA GLN A 370 -4.52 -2.89 -18.13
C GLN A 370 -3.46 -2.65 -17.07
N LYS A 371 -2.98 -1.41 -16.95
CA LYS A 371 -1.97 -1.06 -15.94
C LYS A 371 -2.42 -1.43 -14.52
N ALA A 372 -3.64 -1.03 -14.14
CA ALA A 372 -4.27 -1.35 -12.85
C ALA A 372 -4.31 -2.84 -12.49
N ASP A 373 -4.18 -3.75 -13.48
CA ASP A 373 -4.14 -5.18 -13.22
C ASP A 373 -2.92 -5.62 -12.40
N VAL A 374 -1.82 -4.86 -12.35
CA VAL A 374 -0.68 -5.20 -11.45
C VAL A 374 -1.14 -5.23 -10.00
N PHE A 375 -1.92 -4.23 -9.58
CA PHE A 375 -2.47 -4.15 -8.23
C PHE A 375 -3.39 -5.34 -7.92
N HIS A 376 -4.29 -5.67 -8.86
CA HIS A 376 -5.21 -6.78 -8.72
C HIS A 376 -4.50 -8.14 -8.75
N ALA A 377 -3.47 -8.30 -9.58
CA ALA A 377 -2.63 -9.49 -9.64
C ALA A 377 -1.91 -9.71 -8.30
N MET A 378 -1.31 -8.66 -7.72
CA MET A 378 -0.69 -8.76 -6.39
C MET A 378 -1.70 -9.18 -5.33
N LYS A 379 -2.89 -8.58 -5.31
CA LYS A 379 -3.96 -9.01 -4.39
C LYS A 379 -4.43 -10.44 -4.61
N SER A 380 -4.46 -10.92 -5.85
CA SER A 380 -4.85 -12.28 -6.18
C SER A 380 -3.80 -13.30 -5.71
N PHE A 381 -2.53 -13.01 -5.99
CA PHE A 381 -1.42 -13.89 -5.62
C PHE A 381 -1.12 -13.88 -4.13
N PHE A 382 -1.10 -12.71 -3.49
CA PHE A 382 -0.75 -12.53 -2.07
C PHE A 382 -1.99 -12.36 -1.18
N ARG A 383 -3.07 -13.07 -1.50
CA ARG A 383 -4.25 -13.10 -0.65
C ARG A 383 -4.03 -14.01 0.56
N GLU A 384 -4.44 -13.55 1.74
CA GLU A 384 -4.63 -14.42 2.90
C GLU A 384 -5.73 -15.44 2.56
N GLU A 385 -5.34 -16.70 2.38
CA GLU A 385 -6.31 -17.78 2.38
C GLU A 385 -6.80 -17.96 3.80
N ALA A 386 -8.12 -17.86 3.99
CA ALA A 386 -8.79 -18.26 5.23
C ALA A 386 -8.75 -19.79 5.37
N GLY A 387 -7.55 -20.37 5.38
CA GLY A 387 -7.28 -21.78 5.66
C GLY A 387 -7.02 -21.93 7.15
N GLU A 388 -7.98 -22.56 7.84
CA GLU A 388 -7.94 -23.08 9.21
C GLU A 388 -6.84 -22.50 10.12
N LYS A 389 -7.23 -21.53 10.96
CA LYS A 389 -6.61 -21.40 12.28
C LYS A 389 -6.83 -22.73 13.02
N MET A 390 -5.95 -23.70 12.83
CA MET A 390 -5.89 -24.87 13.69
C MET A 390 -5.57 -24.36 15.10
N ALA A 391 -6.50 -24.66 15.98
CA ALA A 391 -6.53 -24.30 17.40
C ALA A 391 -5.29 -24.78 18.16
#